data_AF-V9DX93-F1
#
_entry.id   AF-V9DX93-F1
#
_cell.length_a   1.000
_cell.length_b   1.000
_cell.length_c   1.000
_cell.angle_alpha   90.00
_cell.angle_beta   90.00
_cell.angle_gamma   90.00
#
_symmetry.space_group_name_H-M   'P 1'
#
loop_
_entity.id
_entity.type
_entity.pdbx_description
1 polymer ?
#
loop_
_entity_poly.entity_id
_entity_poly.type
_entity_poly.pdbx_seq_one_letter_code
_entity_poly.pdbx_strand_id
1 'polypeptide(L)'
;ANLNHTPVRTLAGHSPVEVFTGLPASSALDVLVVPATETSAERVVELGDMGDKLDHLRTSLRDLHREVNDTKERKRLQDMRAHKGTSVNFDVVDFVLW
;
A
#
# COMPACT_ATOMS: atom_id res chain seq x y z
N ALA A 1 14.20 -8.68 -9.16
CA ALA A 1 13.37 -7.96 -8.19
C ALA A 1 11.91 -8.15 -8.56
N ASN A 2 11.05 -8.58 -7.64
CA ASN A 2 9.63 -8.70 -7.91
C ASN A 2 9.00 -7.30 -7.83
N LEU A 3 8.46 -6.82 -8.95
CA LEU A 3 7.87 -5.49 -9.07
C LEU A 3 6.76 -5.26 -8.02
N ASN A 4 6.06 -6.31 -7.61
CA ASN A 4 4.96 -6.21 -6.65
C ASN A 4 5.41 -6.04 -5.19
N HIS A 5 6.66 -6.38 -4.87
CA HIS A 5 7.24 -6.28 -3.52
C HIS A 5 8.27 -5.14 -3.42
N THR A 6 8.43 -4.35 -4.49
CA THR A 6 9.41 -3.26 -4.51
C THR A 6 8.70 -1.92 -4.24
N PRO A 7 9.15 -1.15 -3.25
CA PRO A 7 8.72 0.23 -3.01
C PRO A 7 8.76 1.09 -4.27
N VAL A 8 7.67 1.83 -4.54
CA VAL A 8 7.65 2.81 -5.63
C VAL A 8 7.28 4.20 -5.11
N ARG A 9 8.01 5.21 -5.56
CA ARG A 9 7.84 6.60 -5.13
C ARG A 9 6.44 7.16 -5.42
N THR A 10 5.78 6.66 -6.45
CA THR A 10 4.40 7.05 -6.82
C THR A 10 3.36 6.53 -5.84
N LEU A 11 3.68 5.50 -5.05
CA LEU A 11 2.85 4.96 -3.97
C LEU A 11 3.40 5.37 -2.61
N ALA A 12 3.94 6.58 -2.48
CA ALA A 12 4.55 7.08 -1.23
C ALA A 12 5.72 6.24 -0.69
N GLY A 13 6.32 5.36 -1.51
CA GLY A 13 7.37 4.44 -1.05
C GLY A 13 6.83 3.10 -0.55
N HIS A 14 5.54 2.82 -0.74
CA HIS A 14 4.97 1.49 -0.56
C HIS A 14 5.12 0.66 -1.83
N SER A 15 5.14 -0.65 -1.64
CA SER A 15 5.04 -1.64 -2.71
C SER A 15 3.59 -1.82 -3.17
N PRO A 16 3.36 -2.26 -4.41
CA PRO A 16 2.01 -2.58 -4.88
C PRO A 16 1.26 -3.59 -3.99
N VAL A 17 1.97 -4.59 -3.44
CA VAL A 17 1.34 -5.60 -2.57
C VAL A 17 0.88 -5.01 -1.24
N GLU A 18 1.60 -4.05 -0.67
CA GLU A 18 1.20 -3.33 0.55
C GLU A 18 -0.06 -2.51 0.33
N VAL A 19 -0.13 -1.78 -0.80
CA VAL A 19 -1.31 -0.96 -1.11
C VAL A 19 -2.54 -1.81 -1.42
N PHE A 20 -2.34 -3.01 -1.99
CA PHE A 20 -3.43 -3.93 -2.33
C PHE A 20 -3.94 -4.70 -1.11
N THR A 21 -3.04 -5.19 -0.25
CA THR A 21 -3.40 -6.09 0.86
C THR A 21 -3.49 -5.39 2.21
N GLY A 22 -2.91 -4.19 2.36
CA GLY A 22 -2.72 -3.54 3.67
C GLY A 22 -1.68 -4.23 4.54
N LEU A 23 -0.97 -5.25 4.03
CA LEU A 23 0.03 -6.02 4.76
C LEU A 23 1.44 -5.67 4.28
N PRO A 24 2.45 -5.73 5.16
CA PRO A 24 3.83 -5.45 4.79
C PRO A 24 4.32 -6.37 3.67
N ALA A 25 5.15 -5.85 2.77
CA ALA A 25 5.71 -6.64 1.68
C ALA A 25 6.64 -7.71 2.25
N SER A 26 6.33 -8.99 1.99
CA SER A 26 7.18 -10.08 2.46
C SER A 26 8.56 -10.02 1.79
N SER A 27 9.60 -10.20 2.62
CA SER A 27 11.01 -10.15 2.22
C SER A 27 11.56 -11.56 2.06
N ALA A 28 12.54 -11.72 1.16
CA ALA A 28 13.26 -13.00 1.01
C ALA A 28 13.99 -13.43 2.31
N LEU A 29 14.26 -12.49 3.22
CA LEU A 29 14.87 -12.77 4.53
C LEU A 29 13.87 -13.27 5.57
N ASP A 30 12.55 -13.12 5.37
CA ASP A 30 11.53 -13.65 6.29
C ASP A 30 11.62 -15.18 6.40
N VAL A 31 12.10 -15.86 5.35
CA VAL A 31 12.31 -17.32 5.32
C VAL A 31 13.50 -17.75 6.17
N LEU A 32 14.49 -16.88 6.35
CA LEU A 32 15.73 -17.18 7.09
C LEU A 32 15.64 -16.81 8.58
N VAL A 33 14.74 -15.89 8.93
CA VAL A 33 14.49 -15.47 10.32
C VAL A 33 13.30 -16.25 10.87
N VAL A 34 13.52 -17.54 11.15
CA VAL A 34 12.64 -18.27 12.07
C VAL A 34 13.31 -18.23 13.44
N PRO A 35 12.78 -17.50 14.43
CA PRO A 35 13.25 -17.63 15.80
C PRO A 35 13.13 -19.10 16.20
N ALA A 36 14.20 -19.71 16.71
CA ALA A 36 14.24 -21.12 17.10
C ALA A 36 13.20 -21.52 18.18
N THR A 37 12.41 -20.56 18.67
CA THR A 37 11.35 -20.73 19.66
C THR A 37 9.94 -20.69 19.10
N GLU A 38 9.74 -20.25 17.85
CA GLU A 38 8.41 -20.18 17.22
C GLU A 38 8.27 -21.33 16.22
N THR A 39 8.15 -22.54 16.77
CA THR A 39 7.49 -23.63 16.05
C THR A 39 6.10 -23.13 15.72
N SER A 40 5.83 -22.87 14.44
CA SER A 40 4.53 -22.55 13.84
C SER A 40 3.40 -22.55 14.85
N ALA A 41 3.31 -21.50 15.66
CA ALA A 41 2.24 -21.38 16.63
C ALA A 41 1.04 -21.12 15.75
N GLU A 42 0.27 -22.19 15.51
CA GLU A 42 -1.06 -22.14 14.96
C GLU A 42 -1.75 -20.98 15.66
N ARG A 43 -1.83 -19.86 14.96
CA ARG A 43 -2.37 -18.63 15.52
C ARG A 43 -3.85 -18.93 15.60
N VAL A 44 -4.29 -19.48 16.72
CA VAL A 44 -5.70 -19.69 17.03
C VAL A 44 -6.28 -18.29 17.10
N VAL A 45 -6.74 -17.79 15.95
CA VAL A 45 -7.44 -16.51 15.87
C VAL A 45 -8.83 -16.79 16.42
N GLU A 46 -9.06 -16.46 17.69
CA GLU A 46 -10.41 -16.46 18.23
C GLU A 46 -11.29 -15.55 17.36
N LEU A 47 -12.37 -16.12 16.80
CA LEU A 47 -13.28 -15.43 15.89
C LEU A 47 -13.90 -14.16 16.51
N GLY A 48 -13.98 -14.09 17.84
CA GLY A 48 -14.48 -12.91 18.57
C GLY A 48 -13.61 -11.66 18.40
N ASP A 49 -12.30 -11.83 18.18
CA ASP A 49 -11.31 -10.76 17.99
C ASP A 49 -11.07 -10.46 16.49
N MET A 50 -11.76 -11.15 15.57
CA MET A 50 -11.64 -10.87 14.14
C MET A 50 -12.29 -9.55 13.74
N GLY A 51 -13.36 -9.13 14.42
CA GLY A 51 -14.03 -7.86 14.15
C GLY A 51 -13.08 -6.68 14.32
N ASP A 52 -12.45 -6.61 15.49
CA ASP A 52 -11.50 -5.54 15.82
C ASP A 52 -10.26 -5.57 14.90
N LYS A 53 -9.75 -6.76 14.56
CA LYS A 53 -8.66 -6.91 13.59
C LYS A 53 -9.06 -6.46 12.19
N LEU A 54 -10.28 -6.75 11.74
CA LEU A 54 -10.78 -6.30 10.44
C LEU A 54 -11.01 -4.79 10.40
N ASP A 55 -11.53 -4.21 11.48
CA ASP A 55 -11.72 -2.77 11.58
C ASP A 55 -10.39 -2.02 11.66
N HIS A 56 -9.41 -2.59 12.37
CA HIS A 56 -8.03 -2.10 12.36
C HIS A 56 -7.42 -2.17 10.96
N LEU A 57 -7.53 -3.31 10.27
CA LEU A 57 -7.03 -3.48 8.90
C LEU A 57 -7.71 -2.48 7.94
N ARG A 58 -9.02 -2.30 8.05
CA ARG A 58 -9.78 -1.34 7.23
C ARG A 58 -9.30 0.09 7.46
N THR A 59 -9.08 0.46 8.72
CA THR A 59 -8.59 1.80 9.07
C THR A 59 -7.17 2.00 8.54
N SER A 60 -6.28 1.03 8.75
CA SER A 60 -4.90 1.07 8.25
C SER A 60 -4.84 1.18 6.73
N LEU A 61 -5.64 0.39 6.00
CA LEU A 61 -5.69 0.43 4.54
C LEU A 61 -6.26 1.77 4.03
N ARG A 62 -7.28 2.32 4.70
CA ARG A 62 -7.81 3.65 4.37
C ARG A 62 -6.76 4.75 4.56
N ASP A 63 -6.00 4.69 5.65
CA ASP A 63 -4.96 5.67 5.94
C ASP A 63 -3.81 5.56 4.93
N LEU A 64 -3.43 4.33 4.56
CA LEU A 64 -2.45 4.05 3.51
C LEU A 64 -2.91 4.61 2.15
N HIS A 65 -4.16 4.38 1.77
CA HIS A 65 -4.72 4.90 0.51
C HIS A 65 -4.79 6.43 0.51
N ARG A 66 -5.10 7.04 1.66
CA ARG A 66 -5.06 8.48 1.83
C ARG A 66 -3.65 9.04 1.58
N GLU A 67 -2.63 8.44 2.19
CA GLU A 67 -1.24 8.87 2.01
C GLU A 67 -0.76 8.75 0.55
N VAL A 68 -1.12 7.65 -0.11
CA VAL A 68 -0.84 7.45 -1.54
C VAL A 68 -1.52 8.53 -2.38
N ASN A 69 -2.78 8.85 -2.10
CA ASN A 69 -3.52 9.89 -2.81
C ASN A 69 -2.93 11.29 -2.55
N ASP A 70 -2.57 11.61 -1.30
CA ASP A 70 -1.92 12.88 -0.95
C ASP A 70 -0.56 13.03 -1.64
N THR A 71 0.19 11.93 -1.80
CA THR A 71 1.45 11.91 -2.54
C THR A 71 1.25 12.13 -4.04
N LYS A 72 0.25 11.48 -4.63
CA LYS A 72 -0.13 11.69 -6.03
C LYS A 72 -0.57 13.14 -6.27
N GLU A 73 -1.38 13.70 -5.39
CA GLU A 73 -1.86 15.08 -5.50
C GLU A 73 -0.74 16.11 -5.33
N ARG A 74 0.16 15.91 -4.36
CA ARG A 74 1.36 16.76 -4.24
C ARG A 74 2.19 16.74 -5.51
N LYS A 75 2.39 15.56 -6.09
CA LYS A 75 3.13 15.43 -7.36
C LYS A 75 2.41 16.14 -8.49
N ARG A 76 1.08 15.98 -8.61
CA ARG A 76 0.25 16.69 -9.59
C ARG A 76 0.42 18.21 -9.47
N LEU A 77 0.36 18.76 -8.26
CA LEU A 77 0.55 20.20 -8.02
C LEU A 77 1.97 20.67 -8.35
N GLN A 78 2.99 19.85 -8.06
CA GLN A 78 4.38 20.15 -8.44
C GLN A 78 4.55 20.15 -9.95
N ASP A 79 4.00 19.14 -10.64
CA ASP A 79 4.04 19.01 -12.09
C ASP A 79 3.29 20.18 -12.76
N MET A 80 2.12 20.58 -12.23
CA MET A 80 1.37 21.76 -12.68
C MET A 80 2.14 23.08 -12.47
N ARG A 81 2.93 23.22 -11.40
CA ARG A 81 3.75 24.41 -11.17
C ARG A 81 4.99 24.43 -12.07
N ALA A 82 5.57 23.27 -12.36
CA ALA A 82 6.71 23.11 -13.23
C ALA A 82 6.34 23.30 -14.72
N HIS A 83 5.15 22.84 -15.12
CA HIS A 83 4.62 23.05 -16.46
C HIS A 83 3.83 24.36 -16.55
N LYS A 84 4.44 25.37 -17.18
CA LYS A 84 3.81 26.67 -17.47
C LYS A 84 2.83 26.65 -18.67
N GLY A 85 2.22 25.50 -18.99
CA GLY A 85 1.45 25.34 -20.22
C GLY A 85 0.47 24.15 -20.19
N THR A 86 -0.79 24.50 -20.43
CA THR A 86 -1.96 23.66 -20.71
C THR A 86 -2.55 22.88 -19.52
N SER A 87 -3.74 23.33 -19.08
CA SER A 87 -4.63 22.58 -18.20
C SER A 87 -4.98 21.25 -18.87
N VAL A 88 -4.43 20.16 -18.35
CA VAL A 88 -4.80 18.84 -18.83
C VAL A 88 -6.19 18.51 -18.27
N ASN A 89 -7.17 18.39 -19.16
CA ASN A 89 -8.55 18.04 -18.86
C ASN A 89 -8.72 16.52 -18.79
N PHE A 90 -8.11 15.89 -17.79
CA PHE A 90 -8.42 14.50 -17.45
C PHE A 90 -8.73 14.45 -15.95
N ASP A 91 -9.93 13.98 -15.63
CA ASP A 91 -10.35 13.70 -14.26
C ASP A 91 -10.12 12.21 -13.96
N VAL A 92 -10.05 11.83 -12.68
CA VAL A 92 -9.61 10.52 -12.16
C VAL A 92 -10.45 9.33 -12.70
N VAL A 93 -11.54 9.60 -13.43
CA VAL A 93 -12.49 8.62 -14.00
C VAL A 93 -12.16 8.23 -15.45
N ASP A 94 -11.22 8.93 -16.12
CA ASP A 94 -10.91 8.69 -17.54
C ASP A 94 -10.01 7.46 -17.80
N PHE A 95 -9.70 6.66 -16.78
CA PHE A 95 -8.92 5.44 -16.94
C PHE A 95 -9.82 4.20 -17.01
N VAL A 96 -10.18 3.77 -18.23
CA VAL A 96 -10.60 2.38 -18.46
C VAL A 96 -9.34 1.53 -18.64
N LEU A 97 -8.98 0.80 -17.59
CA LEU A 97 -7.96 -0.24 -17.67
C LEU A 97 -8.63 -1.52 -18.22
N TRP A 98 -8.11 -2.00 -19.34
CA TRP A 98 -8.43 -3.31 -19.94
C TRP A 98 -7.39 -4.33 -19.51
#